data_AF-A0A935Q550-F1
#
_entry.id   AF-A0A935Q550-F1
#
_cell.length_a   1.000
_cell.length_b   1.000
_cell.length_c   1.000
_cell.angle_alpha   90.00
_cell.angle_beta   90.00
_cell.angle_gamma   90.00
#
_symmetry.space_group_name_H-M   'P 1'
#
loop_
_entity.id
_entity.type
_entity.pdbx_description
1 polymer ?
#
loop_
_entity_poly.entity_id
_entity_poly.type
_entity_poly.pdbx_seq_one_letter_code
_entity_poly.pdbx_strand_id
1 'polypeptide(L)'
;MKIYFRLVVRLMLATSIICSCSAVAQKQTFDIATYIPPKAWEKQASTNAIQFSKEDKATGTYCLITLYKSIPGKSGSKENFDMAWASLVKEMVTVSKAPEMQPSATENSWEVQSGYAPFESDGNKGIALLVTSTSFEKMVNIIILTNTDAYQDDVTAFLESIELKKLTGTVKPPSKPITTTSTTQTTTTEAQKDGYAFTTTNFDDGWTSTVQENWVEVTKGTIKVLLHYPKEGTIFPADPDPLIRTVWDILVAPRYSNLKNFKTAYITTYDRPYLGMGTATTTATGKQVYIVFFRQGSSGWLEFIAPDKNSFIQQFKFDPELIRWDSESELMKPLTQMTSYNKFAVAASDFSGAWTSDFTGVQQLYNVYTGNYAGMNINQSNQEFVFGSGGLYNWKLLAINGMVGNMKYNQVKSNGKMSVLNNWQVKFSDIEGKPKTCHAFFSCIKGARLLNLLDAQYPGSGIYTIFGKVK
;
A
#
# COMPACT_ATOMS: atom_id res chain seq x y z
N MET A 1 73.61 17.41 31.89
CA MET A 1 74.42 18.65 31.94
C MET A 1 73.49 19.83 31.71
N LYS A 2 73.31 20.67 32.75
CA LYS A 2 72.68 22.03 32.82
C LYS A 2 71.20 22.16 32.36
N ILE A 3 70.18 22.26 33.22
CA ILE A 3 69.78 23.23 34.29
C ILE A 3 69.07 24.49 33.77
N TYR A 4 67.73 24.48 33.95
CA TYR A 4 66.76 25.47 34.50
C TYR A 4 66.73 26.98 34.13
N PHE A 5 65.50 27.50 33.89
CA PHE A 5 64.84 28.61 34.63
C PHE A 5 63.32 28.71 34.24
N ARG A 6 62.33 28.38 35.12
CA ARG A 6 61.51 29.22 36.06
C ARG A 6 60.60 30.26 35.34
N LEU A 7 59.32 30.54 35.68
CA LEU A 7 58.59 30.49 36.95
C LEU A 7 57.06 30.76 36.75
N VAL A 8 56.20 29.96 37.42
CA VAL A 8 54.93 30.29 38.15
C VAL A 8 53.76 30.97 37.45
N VAL A 9 52.60 30.28 37.43
CA VAL A 9 51.37 30.71 38.16
C VAL A 9 50.72 29.49 38.84
N ARG A 10 50.31 29.70 40.10
CA ARG A 10 49.70 28.80 41.08
C ARG A 10 48.28 28.37 40.68
N LEU A 11 47.96 27.08 40.81
CA LEU A 11 47.13 26.48 41.89
C LEU A 11 45.60 26.58 41.68
N MET A 12 44.97 25.47 41.26
CA MET A 12 43.74 25.01 41.88
C MET A 12 43.67 23.48 41.76
N LEU A 13 43.77 22.82 42.91
CA LEU A 13 43.50 21.41 43.11
C LEU A 13 41.97 21.26 43.09
N ALA A 14 41.42 20.79 41.97
CA ALA A 14 40.08 20.22 41.94
C ALA A 14 40.26 18.75 41.60
N THR A 15 40.03 17.90 42.59
CA THR A 15 39.92 16.45 42.48
C THR A 15 38.84 16.16 41.44
N SER A 16 39.22 15.99 40.17
CA SER A 16 38.32 15.47 39.15
C SER A 16 38.04 14.02 39.53
N ILE A 17 36.94 13.82 40.23
CA ILE A 17 36.16 12.59 40.17
C ILE A 17 36.05 12.31 38.68
N ILE A 18 36.80 11.32 38.19
CA ILE A 18 36.49 10.68 36.92
C ILE A 18 35.16 10.00 37.17
N CYS A 19 34.09 10.78 37.04
CA CYS A 19 32.77 10.26 36.80
C CYS A 19 32.95 9.59 35.45
N SER A 20 33.15 8.28 35.47
CA SER A 20 32.87 7.44 34.33
C SER A 20 31.40 7.66 34.03
N CYS A 21 31.10 8.74 33.30
CA CYS A 21 29.86 8.86 32.56
C CYS A 21 29.93 7.72 31.56
N SER A 22 29.47 6.54 31.98
CA SER A 22 28.89 5.57 31.09
C SER A 22 27.92 6.39 30.26
N ALA A 23 28.30 6.71 29.02
CA ALA A 23 27.42 7.34 28.07
C ALA A 23 26.28 6.35 27.89
N VAL A 24 25.22 6.53 28.68
CA VAL A 24 23.99 5.79 28.54
C VAL A 24 23.55 6.11 27.12
N ALA A 25 23.58 5.11 26.25
CA ALA A 25 23.22 5.29 24.86
C ALA A 25 21.79 5.86 24.84
N GLN A 26 21.64 7.07 24.30
CA GLN A 26 20.38 7.79 24.38
C GLN A 26 19.34 7.08 23.50
N LYS A 27 18.21 6.70 24.10
CA LYS A 27 17.07 6.18 23.36
C LYS A 27 16.62 7.17 22.28
N GLN A 28 16.32 6.65 21.11
CA GLN A 28 15.74 7.38 19.99
C GLN A 28 14.34 6.83 19.69
N THR A 29 13.46 7.66 19.16
CA THR A 29 12.10 7.25 18.79
C THR A 29 11.88 7.41 17.29
N PHE A 30 11.29 6.40 16.68
CA PHE A 30 10.81 6.42 15.30
C PHE A 30 9.41 5.81 15.25
N ASP A 31 8.46 6.62 14.80
CA ASP A 31 7.03 6.27 14.85
C ASP A 31 6.61 5.80 16.26
N ILE A 32 6.20 4.55 16.45
CA ILE A 32 5.79 3.99 17.74
C ILE A 32 6.88 3.19 18.45
N ALA A 33 8.06 3.05 17.83
CA ALA A 33 9.19 2.30 18.36
C ALA A 33 10.22 3.24 19.01
N THR A 34 10.63 2.92 20.22
CA THR A 34 11.77 3.54 20.90
C THR A 34 12.90 2.53 20.96
N TYR A 35 14.14 2.93 20.67
CA TYR A 35 15.26 2.00 20.51
C TYR A 35 16.60 2.67 20.85
N ILE A 36 17.63 1.87 21.06
CA ILE A 36 19.01 2.35 21.23
C ILE A 36 19.77 2.08 19.93
N PRO A 37 20.27 3.12 19.22
CA PRO A 37 21.02 2.91 17.98
C PRO A 37 22.30 2.09 18.22
N PRO A 38 22.66 1.16 17.32
CA PRO A 38 23.94 0.46 17.38
C PRO A 38 25.12 1.45 17.32
N LYS A 39 26.14 1.24 18.16
CA LYS A 39 27.27 2.18 18.28
C LYS A 39 28.21 2.04 17.09
N ALA A 40 28.57 3.16 16.48
CA ALA A 40 29.49 3.23 15.34
C ALA A 40 29.00 2.46 14.09
N TRP A 41 27.69 2.39 13.90
CA TRP A 41 27.06 1.97 12.64
C TRP A 41 26.67 3.20 11.82
N GLU A 42 26.71 3.07 10.50
CA GLU A 42 26.16 4.11 9.62
C GLU A 42 24.64 4.12 9.74
N LYS A 43 24.04 5.31 9.87
CA LYS A 43 22.59 5.49 9.99
C LYS A 43 22.05 6.21 8.76
N GLN A 44 21.03 5.65 8.14
CA GLN A 44 20.22 6.29 7.11
C GLN A 44 18.75 6.32 7.57
N ALA A 45 18.09 7.45 7.42
CA ALA A 45 16.70 7.62 7.83
C ALA A 45 15.85 8.13 6.67
N SER A 46 14.64 7.59 6.55
CA SER A 46 13.60 8.01 5.62
C SER A 46 12.28 8.18 6.36
N THR A 47 11.24 8.66 5.67
CA THR A 47 9.89 8.75 6.23
C THR A 47 9.31 7.38 6.61
N ASN A 48 9.77 6.29 5.99
CA ASN A 48 9.17 4.96 6.13
C ASN A 48 10.01 3.94 6.88
N ALA A 49 11.32 4.19 7.03
CA ALA A 49 12.23 3.28 7.73
C ALA A 49 13.48 4.01 8.23
N ILE A 50 14.11 3.42 9.25
CA ILE A 50 15.48 3.73 9.68
C ILE A 50 16.34 2.50 9.43
N GLN A 51 17.47 2.70 8.79
CA GLN A 51 18.42 1.67 8.44
C GLN A 51 19.76 1.93 9.13
N PHE A 52 20.34 0.87 9.69
CA PHE A 52 21.69 0.84 10.23
C PHE A 52 22.52 -0.14 9.42
N SER A 53 23.72 0.26 9.00
CA SER A 53 24.65 -0.59 8.26
C SER A 53 26.03 -0.58 8.87
N LYS A 54 26.70 -1.74 8.83
CA LYS A 54 28.12 -1.88 9.18
C LYS A 54 28.74 -2.89 8.24
N GLU A 55 29.91 -2.55 7.72
CA GLU A 55 30.71 -3.45 6.89
C GLU A 55 32.17 -3.41 7.31
N ASP A 56 32.86 -4.52 7.10
CA ASP A 56 34.31 -4.59 7.09
C ASP A 56 34.76 -4.89 5.66
N LYS A 57 35.35 -3.88 5.02
CA LYS A 57 35.85 -3.95 3.64
C LYS A 57 37.00 -4.93 3.47
N ALA A 58 37.76 -5.21 4.51
CA ALA A 58 38.90 -6.14 4.43
C ALA A 58 38.42 -7.60 4.36
N THR A 59 37.34 -7.92 5.08
CA THR A 59 36.77 -9.28 5.14
C THR A 59 35.54 -9.47 4.25
N GLY A 60 34.96 -8.39 3.71
CA GLY A 60 33.74 -8.43 2.91
C GLY A 60 32.49 -8.76 3.73
N THR A 61 32.56 -8.63 5.05
CA THR A 61 31.45 -8.94 5.96
C THR A 61 30.57 -7.71 6.15
N TYR A 62 29.25 -7.92 6.24
CA TYR A 62 28.30 -6.82 6.42
C TYR A 62 27.08 -7.24 7.24
N CYS A 63 26.45 -6.25 7.87
CA CYS A 63 25.13 -6.39 8.46
C CYS A 63 24.30 -5.13 8.19
N LEU A 64 23.03 -5.36 7.86
CA LEU A 64 22.00 -4.36 7.66
C LEU A 64 20.87 -4.61 8.64
N ILE A 65 20.44 -3.58 9.37
CA ILE A 65 19.26 -3.61 10.22
C ILE A 65 18.30 -2.52 9.75
N THR A 66 17.08 -2.88 9.36
CA THR A 66 16.06 -1.93 8.89
C THR A 66 14.81 -2.01 9.75
N LEU A 67 14.52 -0.95 10.49
CA LEU A 67 13.30 -0.75 11.27
C LEU A 67 12.28 0.05 10.45
N TYR A 68 11.12 -0.54 10.18
CA TYR A 68 10.03 0.11 9.45
C TYR A 68 9.06 0.82 10.38
N LYS A 69 8.45 1.91 9.89
CA LYS A 69 7.35 2.57 10.62
C LYS A 69 6.18 1.59 10.80
N SER A 70 5.36 1.76 11.84
CA SER A 70 4.15 0.97 11.97
C SER A 70 3.23 1.19 10.79
N ILE A 71 2.67 0.09 10.31
CA ILE A 71 1.65 0.08 9.27
C ILE A 71 0.47 -0.75 9.76
N PRO A 72 -0.72 -0.59 9.15
CA PRO A 72 -1.83 -1.49 9.40
C PRO A 72 -1.38 -2.94 9.19
N GLY A 73 -1.67 -3.78 10.18
CA GLY A 73 -1.48 -5.23 10.14
C GLY A 73 -2.80 -5.92 10.48
N LYS A 74 -2.88 -7.23 10.31
CA LYS A 74 -3.99 -8.06 10.74
C LYS A 74 -3.89 -8.36 12.25
N SER A 75 -4.88 -9.05 12.81
CA SER A 75 -4.84 -9.48 14.21
C SER A 75 -3.91 -10.67 14.47
N GLY A 76 -3.65 -11.52 13.47
CA GLY A 76 -2.79 -12.70 13.59
C GLY A 76 -1.31 -12.39 13.38
N SER A 77 -0.47 -12.64 14.39
CA SER A 77 0.98 -12.40 14.35
C SER A 77 1.70 -13.17 13.22
N LYS A 78 1.37 -14.45 13.04
CA LYS A 78 1.93 -15.29 11.96
C LYS A 78 1.54 -14.80 10.57
N GLU A 79 0.31 -14.34 10.43
CA GLU A 79 -0.19 -13.83 9.15
C GLU A 79 0.48 -12.51 8.77
N ASN A 80 0.73 -11.65 9.76
CA ASN A 80 1.52 -10.43 9.57
C ASN A 80 2.98 -10.73 9.24
N PHE A 81 3.58 -11.72 9.91
CA PHE A 81 4.92 -12.18 9.56
C PHE A 81 4.97 -12.69 8.12
N ASP A 82 4.04 -13.54 7.68
CA ASP A 82 4.03 -14.08 6.32
C ASP A 82 3.86 -12.97 5.27
N MET A 83 3.04 -11.97 5.57
CA MET A 83 2.85 -10.80 4.71
C MET A 83 4.12 -9.94 4.63
N ALA A 84 4.76 -9.68 5.76
CA ALA A 84 6.01 -8.91 5.81
C ALA A 84 7.17 -9.69 5.17
N TRP A 85 7.20 -11.00 5.33
CA TRP A 85 8.18 -11.88 4.68
C TRP A 85 8.04 -11.84 3.16
N ALA A 86 6.80 -11.91 2.64
CA ALA A 86 6.56 -11.83 1.21
C ALA A 86 6.85 -10.43 0.63
N SER A 87 6.41 -9.37 1.31
CA SER A 87 6.47 -8.00 0.77
C SER A 87 7.79 -7.26 1.04
N LEU A 88 8.59 -7.73 1.99
CA LEU A 88 9.86 -7.10 2.34
C LEU A 88 11.04 -8.03 2.08
N VAL A 89 11.04 -9.24 2.64
CA VAL A 89 12.21 -10.13 2.53
C VAL A 89 12.35 -10.68 1.11
N LYS A 90 11.29 -11.22 0.52
CA LYS A 90 11.33 -11.78 -0.85
C LYS A 90 11.49 -10.72 -1.95
N GLU A 91 11.10 -9.49 -1.69
CA GLU A 91 11.34 -8.35 -2.59
C GLU A 91 12.79 -7.85 -2.52
N MET A 92 13.50 -8.09 -1.40
CA MET A 92 14.90 -7.67 -1.23
C MET A 92 15.92 -8.73 -1.61
N VAL A 93 15.64 -10.00 -1.31
CA VAL A 93 16.59 -11.11 -1.51
C VAL A 93 15.87 -12.38 -1.96
N THR A 94 16.56 -13.21 -2.74
CA THR A 94 16.07 -14.55 -3.10
C THR A 94 16.41 -15.54 -1.97
N VAL A 95 15.38 -15.98 -1.24
CA VAL A 95 15.55 -16.98 -0.16
C VAL A 95 15.60 -18.39 -0.73
N SER A 96 16.52 -19.21 -0.21
CA SER A 96 16.78 -20.57 -0.72
C SER A 96 15.84 -21.64 -0.12
N LYS A 97 15.17 -21.32 0.99
CA LYS A 97 14.16 -22.17 1.63
C LYS A 97 13.11 -21.32 2.36
N ALA A 98 12.02 -21.96 2.78
CA ALA A 98 11.04 -21.36 3.69
C ALA A 98 11.73 -20.90 5.00
N PRO A 99 11.24 -19.81 5.63
CA PRO A 99 11.81 -19.33 6.89
C PRO A 99 11.70 -20.39 7.98
N GLU A 100 12.80 -20.58 8.70
CA GLU A 100 12.83 -21.32 9.94
C GLU A 100 12.31 -20.41 11.05
N MET A 101 11.13 -20.78 11.57
CA MET A 101 10.38 -19.96 12.52
C MET A 101 10.89 -20.17 13.94
N GLN A 102 10.98 -19.09 14.70
CA GLN A 102 11.24 -19.14 16.13
C GLN A 102 9.93 -19.17 16.93
N PRO A 103 9.96 -19.63 18.20
CA PRO A 103 8.81 -19.51 19.09
C PRO A 103 8.33 -18.06 19.18
N SER A 104 7.01 -17.86 19.19
CA SER A 104 6.45 -16.51 19.37
C SER A 104 6.71 -16.01 20.78
N ALA A 105 6.88 -14.70 20.90
CA ALA A 105 7.02 -14.00 22.17
C ALA A 105 5.89 -12.99 22.35
N THR A 106 5.66 -12.55 23.58
CA THR A 106 4.69 -11.48 23.86
C THR A 106 5.31 -10.46 24.81
N GLU A 107 5.29 -9.20 24.41
CA GLU A 107 5.84 -8.09 25.19
C GLU A 107 4.94 -6.86 25.07
N ASN A 108 4.57 -6.22 26.19
CA ASN A 108 3.76 -5.00 26.19
C ASN A 108 2.47 -5.04 25.34
N SER A 109 1.82 -6.22 25.29
CA SER A 109 0.63 -6.50 24.47
C SER A 109 0.88 -6.53 22.95
N TRP A 110 2.15 -6.64 22.54
CA TRP A 110 2.58 -6.98 21.19
C TRP A 110 2.95 -8.47 21.13
N GLU A 111 2.39 -9.16 20.15
CA GLU A 111 2.79 -10.52 19.82
C GLU A 111 3.90 -10.47 18.76
N VAL A 112 5.04 -11.08 19.05
CA VAL A 112 6.24 -11.02 18.21
C VAL A 112 6.45 -12.38 17.54
N GLN A 113 6.56 -12.34 16.22
CA GLN A 113 6.89 -13.46 15.36
C GLN A 113 8.22 -13.20 14.68
N SER A 114 9.11 -14.18 14.67
CA SER A 114 10.39 -14.08 13.96
C SER A 114 10.74 -15.36 13.23
N GLY A 115 11.51 -15.21 12.17
CA GLY A 115 11.99 -16.32 11.36
C GLY A 115 13.13 -15.88 10.47
N TYR A 116 13.96 -16.83 10.08
CA TYR A 116 15.12 -16.56 9.24
C TYR A 116 15.26 -17.59 8.12
N ALA A 117 15.88 -17.19 7.02
CA ALA A 117 16.25 -18.09 5.93
C ALA A 117 17.60 -17.69 5.34
N PRO A 118 18.40 -18.67 4.91
CA PRO A 118 19.53 -18.38 4.05
C PRO A 118 19.01 -17.81 2.73
N PHE A 119 19.59 -16.71 2.30
CA PHE A 119 19.36 -16.14 0.98
C PHE A 119 20.59 -16.29 0.11
N GLU A 120 20.33 -16.42 -1.18
CA GLU A 120 21.32 -16.32 -2.23
C GLU A 120 20.80 -15.29 -3.21
N SER A 121 21.38 -14.10 -3.20
CA SER A 121 21.04 -13.06 -4.16
C SER A 121 22.33 -12.63 -4.82
N ASP A 122 22.42 -12.84 -6.12
CA ASP A 122 23.42 -12.21 -6.97
C ASP A 122 24.85 -12.65 -6.64
N GLY A 123 25.01 -13.90 -6.22
CA GLY A 123 26.29 -14.48 -5.78
C GLY A 123 26.64 -14.21 -4.30
N ASN A 124 25.88 -13.35 -3.62
CA ASN A 124 26.01 -13.13 -2.18
C ASN A 124 25.15 -14.13 -1.40
N LYS A 125 25.75 -14.78 -0.42
CA LYS A 125 25.09 -15.72 0.48
C LYS A 125 25.07 -15.13 1.87
N GLY A 126 23.93 -15.23 2.53
CA GLY A 126 23.75 -14.71 3.87
C GLY A 126 22.47 -15.22 4.49
N ILE A 127 22.10 -14.63 5.62
CA ILE A 127 20.89 -14.90 6.35
C ILE A 127 20.02 -13.65 6.33
N ALA A 128 18.74 -13.85 5.99
CA ALA A 128 17.69 -12.87 6.17
C ALA A 128 16.90 -13.26 7.41
N LEU A 129 16.80 -12.35 8.36
CA LEU A 129 16.00 -12.48 9.57
C LEU A 129 14.92 -11.41 9.55
N LEU A 130 13.69 -11.80 9.83
CA LEU A 130 12.56 -10.89 9.99
C LEU A 130 12.02 -11.02 11.40
N VAL A 131 11.71 -9.87 12.01
CA VAL A 131 10.96 -9.76 13.26
C VAL A 131 9.73 -8.91 12.98
N THR A 132 8.55 -9.47 13.24
CA THR A 132 7.26 -8.80 13.07
C THR A 132 6.54 -8.75 14.41
N SER A 133 6.31 -7.54 14.90
CA SER A 133 5.53 -7.30 16.11
C SER A 133 4.11 -6.89 15.73
N THR A 134 3.09 -7.53 16.31
CA THR A 134 1.66 -7.31 16.01
C THR A 134 0.89 -6.87 17.25
N SER A 135 0.09 -5.80 17.15
CA SER A 135 -0.88 -5.41 18.18
C SER A 135 -1.97 -4.51 17.59
N PHE A 136 -3.24 -4.68 18.02
CA PHE A 136 -4.38 -3.83 17.65
C PHE A 136 -4.38 -3.37 16.18
N GLU A 137 -4.37 -4.32 15.25
CA GLU A 137 -4.40 -4.06 13.79
C GLU A 137 -3.22 -3.24 13.26
N LYS A 138 -2.09 -3.24 13.98
CA LYS A 138 -0.82 -2.67 13.55
C LYS A 138 0.27 -3.71 13.58
N MET A 139 1.21 -3.58 12.64
CA MET A 139 2.47 -4.31 12.66
C MET A 139 3.67 -3.38 12.53
N VAL A 140 4.76 -3.77 13.19
CA VAL A 140 6.09 -3.17 13.07
C VAL A 140 7.05 -4.25 12.62
N ASN A 141 7.83 -3.97 11.58
CA ASN A 141 8.75 -4.94 10.99
C ASN A 141 10.20 -4.48 11.13
N ILE A 142 11.07 -5.43 11.49
CA ILE A 142 12.52 -5.26 11.51
C ILE A 142 13.12 -6.35 10.62
N ILE A 143 13.93 -5.95 9.64
CA ILE A 143 14.66 -6.87 8.76
C ILE A 143 16.13 -6.76 9.06
N ILE A 144 16.78 -7.91 9.16
CA ILE A 144 18.23 -8.03 9.29
C ILE A 144 18.75 -8.86 8.12
N LEU A 145 19.68 -8.29 7.35
CA LEU A 145 20.40 -9.00 6.29
C LEU A 145 21.89 -9.03 6.64
N THR A 146 22.50 -10.21 6.69
CA THR A 146 23.92 -10.33 7.01
C THR A 146 24.54 -11.56 6.37
N ASN A 147 25.84 -11.51 6.09
CA ASN A 147 26.64 -12.66 5.64
C ASN A 147 27.61 -13.16 6.73
N THR A 148 27.46 -12.70 7.98
CA THR A 148 28.38 -12.99 9.09
C THR A 148 27.63 -13.06 10.43
N ASP A 149 28.24 -13.71 11.41
CA ASP A 149 27.84 -13.70 12.83
C ASP A 149 28.60 -12.64 13.65
N ALA A 150 29.62 -11.99 13.08
CA ALA A 150 30.48 -11.03 13.78
C ALA A 150 29.73 -9.83 14.40
N TYR A 151 28.52 -9.56 13.93
CA TYR A 151 27.66 -8.47 14.39
C TYR A 151 26.46 -8.94 15.23
N GLN A 152 26.41 -10.23 15.61
CA GLN A 152 25.28 -10.81 16.33
C GLN A 152 25.01 -10.14 17.68
N ASP A 153 26.04 -9.77 18.43
CA ASP A 153 25.89 -9.09 19.72
C ASP A 153 25.29 -7.69 19.54
N ASP A 154 25.72 -6.95 18.51
CA ASP A 154 25.18 -5.63 18.15
C ASP A 154 23.70 -5.74 17.73
N VAL A 155 23.35 -6.78 16.95
CA VAL A 155 21.98 -7.06 16.48
C VAL A 155 21.06 -7.44 17.64
N THR A 156 21.52 -8.33 18.52
CA THR A 156 20.78 -8.76 19.71
C THR A 156 20.52 -7.56 20.63
N ALA A 157 21.56 -6.78 20.93
CA ALA A 157 21.44 -5.59 21.75
C ALA A 157 20.47 -4.55 21.15
N PHE A 158 20.44 -4.42 19.81
CA PHE A 158 19.47 -3.57 19.14
C PHE A 158 18.04 -4.08 19.33
N LEU A 159 17.78 -5.36 19.03
CA LEU A 159 16.46 -5.97 19.15
C LEU A 159 15.93 -5.92 20.60
N GLU A 160 16.78 -6.19 21.59
CA GLU A 160 16.44 -6.10 23.01
C GLU A 160 16.17 -4.66 23.49
N SER A 161 16.67 -3.65 22.76
CA SER A 161 16.42 -2.25 23.08
C SER A 161 15.09 -1.71 22.55
N ILE A 162 14.40 -2.47 21.70
CA ILE A 162 13.16 -2.04 21.03
C ILE A 162 12.01 -2.07 22.03
N GLU A 163 11.47 -0.89 22.31
CA GLU A 163 10.26 -0.70 23.10
C GLU A 163 9.15 -0.15 22.21
N LEU A 164 8.08 -0.93 22.04
CA LEU A 164 6.90 -0.50 21.29
C LEU A 164 5.87 0.16 22.21
N LYS A 165 5.35 1.31 21.78
CA LYS A 165 4.30 2.02 22.51
C LYS A 165 3.07 1.10 22.70
N LYS A 166 2.62 0.94 23.94
CA LYS A 166 1.38 0.22 24.26
C LYS A 166 0.18 0.94 23.65
N LEU A 167 -0.66 0.20 22.92
CA LEU A 167 -1.90 0.71 22.34
C LEU A 167 -3.05 0.41 23.31
N THR A 168 -3.85 1.43 23.66
CA THR A 168 -5.05 1.29 24.52
C THR A 168 -6.28 1.78 23.77
N GLY A 169 -7.15 0.87 23.35
CA GLY A 169 -8.43 1.20 22.72
C GLY A 169 -9.54 1.43 23.73
N THR A 170 -10.18 2.61 23.72
CA THR A 170 -11.49 2.83 24.34
C THR A 170 -12.58 2.26 23.43
N VAL A 171 -13.19 1.15 23.85
CA VAL A 171 -14.38 0.57 23.21
C VAL A 171 -15.57 1.50 23.45
N LYS A 172 -16.16 2.07 22.39
CA LYS A 172 -17.45 2.77 22.47
C LYS A 172 -18.58 1.75 22.23
N PRO A 173 -19.62 1.67 23.07
CA PRO A 173 -20.66 0.63 22.95
C PRO A 173 -21.56 0.81 21.71
N PRO A 174 -22.17 -0.28 21.21
CA PRO A 174 -23.03 -0.25 20.02
C PRO A 174 -24.40 0.39 20.35
N SER A 175 -24.79 1.39 19.57
CA SER A 175 -26.12 2.01 19.62
C SER A 175 -27.18 1.13 18.92
N LYS A 176 -28.34 1.00 19.57
CA LYS A 176 -29.51 0.22 19.17
C LYS A 176 -30.17 0.66 17.84
N PRO A 177 -30.99 -0.21 17.21
CA PRO A 177 -31.61 0.03 15.89
C PRO A 177 -32.79 1.02 15.97
N ILE A 178 -32.94 1.85 14.94
CA ILE A 178 -34.13 2.69 14.71
C ILE A 178 -34.95 2.08 13.57
N THR A 179 -36.23 1.85 13.84
CA THR A 179 -37.27 1.47 12.89
C THR A 179 -37.82 2.71 12.19
N THR A 180 -37.90 2.73 10.86
CA THR A 180 -38.88 3.57 10.16
C THR A 180 -39.38 2.92 8.87
N THR A 181 -40.66 3.16 8.65
CA THR A 181 -41.63 2.52 7.76
C THR A 181 -41.42 2.79 6.27
N SER A 182 -41.84 1.80 5.47
CA SER A 182 -41.84 1.72 4.02
C SER A 182 -42.78 2.73 3.34
N THR A 183 -42.28 3.37 2.28
CA THR A 183 -43.09 3.74 1.10
C THR A 183 -42.28 3.52 -0.18
N THR A 184 -42.96 2.92 -1.15
CA THR A 184 -42.45 2.40 -2.42
C THR A 184 -42.01 3.53 -3.35
N GLN A 185 -40.71 3.65 -3.62
CA GLN A 185 -40.18 4.40 -4.76
C GLN A 185 -38.84 3.80 -5.18
N THR A 186 -38.64 3.73 -6.50
CA THR A 186 -37.44 3.26 -7.18
C THR A 186 -36.24 4.13 -6.75
N THR A 187 -35.51 3.71 -5.72
CA THR A 187 -34.39 4.47 -5.15
C THR A 187 -33.16 4.37 -6.05
N THR A 188 -32.88 5.45 -6.78
CA THR A 188 -31.49 5.92 -6.95
C THR A 188 -30.94 6.18 -5.55
N THR A 189 -29.97 5.37 -5.12
CA THR A 189 -29.24 5.60 -3.87
C THR A 189 -28.61 6.99 -3.97
N GLU A 190 -28.96 7.92 -3.08
CA GLU A 190 -28.35 9.24 -3.07
C GLU A 190 -26.83 9.12 -2.92
N ALA A 191 -26.10 9.95 -3.65
CA ALA A 191 -24.64 9.90 -3.64
C ALA A 191 -24.08 10.40 -2.30
N GLN A 192 -23.01 9.78 -1.81
CA GLN A 192 -22.32 10.29 -0.63
C GLN A 192 -21.75 11.69 -0.91
N LYS A 193 -22.11 12.67 -0.08
CA LYS A 193 -21.49 14.00 -0.11
C LYS A 193 -20.13 13.95 0.59
N ASP A 194 -19.07 14.00 -0.19
CA ASP A 194 -17.67 13.91 0.25
C ASP A 194 -16.88 15.21 0.07
N GLY A 195 -17.58 16.31 -0.26
CA GLY A 195 -17.00 17.64 -0.42
C GLY A 195 -16.45 17.95 -1.82
N TYR A 196 -16.56 17.01 -2.76
CA TYR A 196 -16.20 17.21 -4.16
C TYR A 196 -17.41 17.63 -5.00
N ALA A 197 -17.16 18.35 -6.09
CA ALA A 197 -18.22 18.90 -6.94
C ALA A 197 -19.08 17.83 -7.63
N PHE A 198 -18.49 16.68 -7.97
CA PHE A 198 -19.17 15.62 -8.73
C PHE A 198 -19.13 14.28 -7.98
N THR A 199 -20.28 13.78 -7.57
CA THR A 199 -20.42 12.47 -6.91
C THR A 199 -21.11 11.43 -7.80
N THR A 200 -21.47 11.83 -9.02
CA THR A 200 -22.12 10.99 -10.04
C THR A 200 -21.48 11.27 -11.40
N THR A 201 -21.36 10.25 -12.24
CA THR A 201 -20.89 10.37 -13.63
C THR A 201 -21.76 9.52 -14.54
N ASN A 202 -22.26 10.13 -15.62
CA ASN A 202 -22.99 9.44 -16.68
C ASN A 202 -22.03 9.22 -17.85
N PHE A 203 -21.92 7.98 -18.30
CA PHE A 203 -21.03 7.57 -19.40
C PHE A 203 -21.83 7.43 -20.69
N ASP A 204 -21.18 7.67 -21.83
CA ASP A 204 -21.83 7.67 -23.15
C ASP A 204 -22.37 6.29 -23.56
N ASP A 205 -21.87 5.22 -22.96
CA ASP A 205 -22.33 3.85 -23.16
C ASP A 205 -23.55 3.49 -22.30
N GLY A 206 -24.13 4.46 -21.58
CA GLY A 206 -25.34 4.31 -20.79
C GLY A 206 -25.14 3.79 -19.37
N TRP A 207 -23.90 3.63 -18.91
CA TRP A 207 -23.64 3.37 -17.49
C TRP A 207 -23.64 4.69 -16.69
N THR A 208 -24.08 4.61 -15.44
CA THR A 208 -24.00 5.71 -14.48
C THR A 208 -23.27 5.23 -13.24
N SER A 209 -22.26 5.98 -12.78
CA SER A 209 -21.53 5.72 -11.54
C SER A 209 -21.91 6.71 -10.46
N THR A 210 -22.05 6.24 -9.23
CA THR A 210 -22.38 7.04 -8.06
C THR A 210 -21.48 6.66 -6.89
N VAL A 211 -20.90 7.65 -6.21
CA VAL A 211 -20.07 7.44 -5.01
C VAL A 211 -20.94 6.96 -3.85
N GLN A 212 -20.54 5.86 -3.22
CA GLN A 212 -21.13 5.32 -2.00
C GLN A 212 -20.03 5.10 -0.95
N GLU A 213 -20.42 4.91 0.31
CA GLU A 213 -19.46 4.83 1.43
C GLU A 213 -18.42 3.70 1.28
N ASN A 214 -18.85 2.55 0.76
CA ASN A 214 -18.03 1.34 0.74
C ASN A 214 -17.75 0.83 -0.70
N TRP A 215 -18.29 1.48 -1.73
CA TRP A 215 -18.12 1.10 -3.13
C TRP A 215 -18.43 2.28 -4.06
N VAL A 216 -18.08 2.15 -5.34
CA VAL A 216 -18.76 2.90 -6.40
C VAL A 216 -19.91 2.04 -6.93
N GLU A 217 -21.13 2.60 -6.94
CA GLU A 217 -22.31 1.94 -7.49
C GLU A 217 -22.44 2.30 -8.96
N VAL A 218 -22.45 1.29 -9.83
CA VAL A 218 -22.50 1.45 -11.29
C VAL A 218 -23.79 0.80 -11.80
N THR A 219 -24.62 1.55 -12.51
CA THR A 219 -25.96 1.10 -12.93
C THR A 219 -26.20 1.30 -14.42
N LYS A 220 -26.85 0.32 -15.05
CA LYS A 220 -27.38 0.42 -16.42
C LYS A 220 -28.67 -0.38 -16.53
N GLY A 221 -29.79 0.32 -16.72
CA GLY A 221 -31.11 -0.29 -16.67
C GLY A 221 -31.35 -1.01 -15.33
N THR A 222 -31.59 -2.32 -15.39
CA THR A 222 -31.83 -3.16 -14.21
C THR A 222 -30.56 -3.81 -13.64
N ILE A 223 -29.41 -3.64 -14.29
CA ILE A 223 -28.12 -4.19 -13.84
C ILE A 223 -27.44 -3.17 -12.94
N LYS A 224 -26.94 -3.66 -11.80
CA LYS A 224 -26.11 -2.92 -10.86
C LYS A 224 -24.78 -3.64 -10.67
N VAL A 225 -23.69 -2.91 -10.57
CA VAL A 225 -22.35 -3.42 -10.25
C VAL A 225 -21.77 -2.59 -9.12
N LEU A 226 -21.33 -3.24 -8.05
CA LEU A 226 -20.63 -2.59 -6.94
C LEU A 226 -19.13 -2.79 -7.10
N LEU A 227 -18.41 -1.70 -7.26
CA LEU A 227 -16.94 -1.67 -7.32
C LEU A 227 -16.46 -1.47 -5.89
N HIS A 228 -16.26 -2.56 -5.15
CA HIS A 228 -15.95 -2.51 -3.73
C HIS A 228 -14.62 -1.83 -3.48
N TYR A 229 -14.60 -0.91 -2.51
CA TYR A 229 -13.35 -0.37 -2.00
C TYR A 229 -12.56 -1.47 -1.29
N PRO A 230 -11.21 -1.35 -1.24
CA PRO A 230 -10.40 -2.25 -0.44
C PRO A 230 -10.92 -2.31 0.99
N LYS A 231 -11.18 -3.53 1.46
CA LYS A 231 -11.64 -3.82 2.82
C LYS A 231 -10.77 -4.90 3.42
N GLU A 232 -10.51 -4.79 4.71
CA GLU A 232 -9.74 -5.79 5.44
C GLU A 232 -10.36 -7.19 5.29
N GLY A 233 -9.49 -8.22 5.28
CA GLY A 233 -9.90 -9.62 5.14
C GLY A 233 -10.29 -10.03 3.71
N THR A 234 -10.19 -9.13 2.73
CA THR A 234 -10.61 -9.43 1.34
C THR A 234 -9.47 -9.81 0.40
N ILE A 235 -8.22 -9.81 0.87
CA ILE A 235 -7.03 -10.17 0.07
C ILE A 235 -6.08 -11.01 0.94
N PHE A 236 -5.92 -12.28 0.58
CA PHE A 236 -4.96 -13.21 1.18
C PHE A 236 -4.71 -14.39 0.23
N PRO A 237 -3.51 -15.02 0.27
CA PRO A 237 -3.23 -16.20 -0.52
C PRO A 237 -3.99 -17.40 0.06
N ALA A 238 -4.99 -17.88 -0.67
CA ALA A 238 -5.70 -19.11 -0.38
C ALA A 238 -6.14 -19.77 -1.68
N ASP A 239 -6.59 -21.02 -1.58
CA ASP A 239 -7.27 -21.66 -2.69
C ASP A 239 -8.48 -20.80 -3.14
N PRO A 240 -8.85 -20.85 -4.44
CA PRO A 240 -9.89 -19.98 -4.97
C PRO A 240 -11.21 -20.04 -4.20
N ASP A 241 -11.69 -21.24 -3.85
CA ASP A 241 -12.97 -21.41 -3.17
C ASP A 241 -12.98 -20.82 -1.73
N PRO A 242 -12.01 -21.14 -0.85
CA PRO A 242 -11.90 -20.49 0.46
C PRO A 242 -11.80 -18.96 0.41
N LEU A 243 -11.01 -18.43 -0.53
CA LEU A 243 -10.90 -16.98 -0.70
C LEU A 243 -12.25 -16.38 -1.08
N ILE A 244 -12.90 -16.92 -2.12
CA ILE A 244 -14.18 -16.41 -2.62
C ILE A 244 -15.25 -16.44 -1.52
N ARG A 245 -15.37 -17.54 -0.76
CA ARG A 245 -16.37 -17.67 0.32
C ARG A 245 -16.13 -16.65 1.43
N THR A 246 -14.90 -16.53 1.89
CA THR A 246 -14.55 -15.59 2.95
C THR A 246 -14.87 -14.16 2.54
N VAL A 247 -14.48 -13.77 1.32
CA VAL A 247 -14.77 -12.42 0.85
C VAL A 247 -16.26 -12.21 0.59
N TRP A 248 -16.97 -13.21 0.08
CA TRP A 248 -18.41 -13.18 -0.06
C TRP A 248 -19.09 -12.88 1.28
N ASP A 249 -18.67 -13.53 2.36
CA ASP A 249 -19.24 -13.29 3.70
C ASP A 249 -18.96 -11.87 4.22
N ILE A 250 -17.80 -11.30 3.87
CA ILE A 250 -17.39 -9.96 4.29
C ILE A 250 -18.09 -8.85 3.49
N LEU A 251 -18.17 -9.04 2.17
CA LEU A 251 -18.59 -8.00 1.24
C LEU A 251 -20.04 -8.17 0.81
N VAL A 252 -20.49 -9.38 0.50
CA VAL A 252 -21.78 -9.65 -0.18
C VAL A 252 -22.85 -10.03 0.85
N ALA A 253 -22.63 -11.11 1.61
CA ALA A 253 -23.62 -11.74 2.48
C ALA A 253 -24.41 -10.78 3.39
N PRO A 254 -23.83 -9.72 3.99
CA PRO A 254 -24.58 -8.81 4.85
C PRO A 254 -25.77 -8.08 4.17
N ARG A 255 -25.80 -8.02 2.84
CA ARG A 255 -26.88 -7.39 2.05
C ARG A 255 -27.95 -8.36 1.54
N TYR A 256 -27.80 -9.66 1.79
CA TYR A 256 -28.68 -10.68 1.20
C TYR A 256 -29.13 -11.73 2.21
N SER A 257 -30.21 -12.41 1.86
CA SER A 257 -30.78 -13.55 2.57
C SER A 257 -31.15 -14.64 1.56
N ASN A 258 -31.45 -15.86 2.02
CA ASN A 258 -31.92 -16.96 1.19
C ASN A 258 -31.01 -17.27 -0.02
N LEU A 259 -29.69 -17.29 0.20
CA LEU A 259 -28.73 -17.68 -0.84
C LEU A 259 -28.98 -19.12 -1.30
N LYS A 260 -29.13 -19.31 -2.61
CA LYS A 260 -29.36 -20.59 -3.27
C LYS A 260 -28.38 -20.78 -4.42
N ASN A 261 -28.07 -22.04 -4.69
CA ASN A 261 -27.21 -22.45 -5.82
C ASN A 261 -25.86 -21.75 -5.82
N PHE A 262 -25.28 -21.53 -4.63
CA PHE A 262 -23.99 -20.88 -4.53
C PHE A 262 -22.89 -21.77 -5.13
N LYS A 263 -22.14 -21.22 -6.09
CA LYS A 263 -21.06 -21.90 -6.79
C LYS A 263 -19.85 -20.99 -6.87
N THR A 264 -18.66 -21.58 -6.79
CA THR A 264 -17.41 -20.92 -7.13
C THR A 264 -16.83 -21.48 -8.43
N ALA A 265 -16.13 -20.66 -9.18
CA ALA A 265 -15.41 -21.04 -10.40
C ALA A 265 -14.14 -20.20 -10.54
N TYR A 266 -13.17 -20.73 -11.28
CA TYR A 266 -11.93 -20.05 -11.62
C TYR A 266 -11.42 -20.53 -12.97
N ILE A 267 -10.49 -19.79 -13.56
CA ILE A 267 -9.75 -20.16 -14.78
C ILE A 267 -8.26 -20.27 -14.42
N THR A 268 -7.58 -21.29 -14.92
CA THR A 268 -6.14 -21.49 -14.68
C THR A 268 -5.35 -20.62 -15.65
N THR A 269 -4.98 -19.42 -15.19
CA THR A 269 -4.14 -18.46 -15.94
C THR A 269 -3.23 -17.71 -14.97
N TYR A 270 -2.26 -16.95 -15.51
CA TYR A 270 -1.31 -16.14 -14.74
C TYR A 270 -2.03 -15.17 -13.79
N ASP A 271 -2.94 -14.35 -14.33
CA ASP A 271 -3.86 -13.52 -13.56
C ASP A 271 -5.17 -14.26 -13.31
N ARG A 272 -5.13 -15.24 -12.40
CA ARG A 272 -6.29 -16.10 -12.10
C ARG A 272 -7.54 -15.28 -11.73
N PRO A 273 -8.68 -15.44 -12.45
CA PRO A 273 -9.95 -14.88 -12.04
C PRO A 273 -10.63 -15.74 -10.97
N TYR A 274 -11.32 -15.08 -10.05
CA TYR A 274 -12.09 -15.66 -8.96
C TYR A 274 -13.56 -15.32 -9.17
N LEU A 275 -14.44 -16.33 -9.27
CA LEU A 275 -15.88 -16.13 -9.44
C LEU A 275 -16.66 -16.83 -8.33
N GLY A 276 -17.50 -16.10 -7.61
CA GLY A 276 -18.58 -16.65 -6.79
C GLY A 276 -19.93 -16.25 -7.39
N MET A 277 -20.91 -17.14 -7.42
CA MET A 277 -22.21 -16.82 -8.00
C MET A 277 -23.34 -17.53 -7.30
N GLY A 278 -24.53 -16.95 -7.35
CA GLY A 278 -25.73 -17.55 -6.78
C GLY A 278 -26.94 -16.63 -6.84
N THR A 279 -28.10 -17.18 -6.50
CA THR A 279 -29.34 -16.42 -6.41
C THR A 279 -29.62 -16.09 -4.94
N ALA A 280 -29.94 -14.84 -4.63
CA ALA A 280 -30.25 -14.43 -3.27
C ALA A 280 -31.37 -13.39 -3.23
N THR A 281 -31.95 -13.17 -2.06
CA THR A 281 -32.95 -12.13 -1.81
C THR A 281 -32.29 -10.91 -1.19
N THR A 282 -32.39 -9.76 -1.85
CA THR A 282 -31.91 -8.47 -1.31
C THR A 282 -32.64 -8.16 0.00
N THR A 283 -31.91 -7.84 1.07
CA THR A 283 -32.54 -7.45 2.34
C THR A 283 -33.22 -6.08 2.25
N ALA A 284 -32.72 -5.20 1.37
CA ALA A 284 -33.28 -3.86 1.18
C ALA A 284 -34.63 -3.84 0.47
N THR A 285 -34.88 -4.74 -0.49
CA THR A 285 -36.11 -4.70 -1.31
C THR A 285 -36.95 -5.97 -1.26
N GLY A 286 -36.44 -7.05 -0.68
CA GLY A 286 -37.10 -8.36 -0.69
C GLY A 286 -37.12 -9.03 -2.07
N LYS A 287 -36.55 -8.42 -3.11
CA LYS A 287 -36.48 -8.99 -4.45
C LYS A 287 -35.36 -10.02 -4.56
N GLN A 288 -35.66 -11.10 -5.28
CA GLN A 288 -34.66 -12.07 -5.70
C GLN A 288 -33.78 -11.47 -6.82
N VAL A 289 -32.48 -11.74 -6.76
CA VAL A 289 -31.47 -11.30 -7.72
C VAL A 289 -30.47 -12.42 -7.99
N TYR A 290 -29.83 -12.37 -9.15
CA TYR A 290 -28.66 -13.17 -9.49
C TYR A 290 -27.39 -12.38 -9.28
N ILE A 291 -26.45 -12.93 -8.52
CA ILE A 291 -25.21 -12.27 -8.12
C ILE A 291 -24.04 -13.01 -8.76
N VAL A 292 -23.14 -12.26 -9.39
CA VAL A 292 -21.80 -12.73 -9.77
C VAL A 292 -20.78 -11.85 -9.04
N PHE A 293 -19.90 -12.47 -8.28
CA PHE A 293 -18.86 -11.84 -7.50
C PHE A 293 -17.51 -12.18 -8.11
N PHE A 294 -16.70 -11.18 -8.42
CA PHE A 294 -15.56 -11.33 -9.31
C PHE A 294 -14.33 -10.57 -8.81
N ARG A 295 -13.15 -11.17 -9.01
CA ARG A 295 -11.86 -10.49 -8.90
C ARG A 295 -10.85 -11.08 -9.87
N GLN A 296 -10.03 -10.23 -10.49
CA GLN A 296 -8.89 -10.65 -11.30
C GLN A 296 -7.82 -9.54 -11.32
N GLY A 297 -6.55 -9.91 -11.09
CA GLY A 297 -5.45 -8.95 -11.09
C GLY A 297 -5.71 -7.75 -10.15
N SER A 298 -5.64 -6.54 -10.72
CA SER A 298 -5.86 -5.27 -10.03
C SER A 298 -7.32 -4.80 -10.01
N SER A 299 -8.30 -5.63 -10.39
CA SER A 299 -9.69 -5.19 -10.51
C SER A 299 -10.36 -4.78 -9.19
N GLY A 300 -9.78 -5.20 -8.06
CA GLY A 300 -10.53 -5.26 -6.80
C GLY A 300 -11.67 -6.27 -6.88
N TRP A 301 -12.59 -6.22 -5.91
CA TRP A 301 -13.77 -7.06 -5.88
C TRP A 301 -14.97 -6.35 -6.52
N LEU A 302 -15.58 -7.01 -7.49
CA LEU A 302 -16.74 -6.53 -8.22
C LEU A 302 -17.94 -7.41 -7.91
N GLU A 303 -19.08 -6.80 -7.60
CA GLU A 303 -20.33 -7.51 -7.36
C GLU A 303 -21.37 -7.09 -8.39
N PHE A 304 -21.65 -7.99 -9.32
CA PHE A 304 -22.65 -7.84 -10.36
C PHE A 304 -23.98 -8.36 -9.84
N ILE A 305 -25.01 -7.52 -9.91
CA ILE A 305 -26.35 -7.76 -9.41
C ILE A 305 -27.31 -7.59 -10.58
N ALA A 306 -27.87 -8.71 -11.03
CA ALA A 306 -28.84 -8.77 -12.11
C ALA A 306 -30.20 -9.28 -11.61
N PRO A 307 -31.33 -8.96 -12.28
CA PRO A 307 -32.63 -9.54 -11.94
C PRO A 307 -32.63 -11.07 -11.98
N ASP A 308 -31.93 -11.63 -12.97
CA ASP A 308 -31.79 -13.07 -13.19
C ASP A 308 -30.51 -13.37 -13.99
N LYS A 309 -30.19 -14.66 -14.14
CA LYS A 309 -29.01 -15.12 -14.89
C LYS A 309 -29.05 -14.69 -16.36
N ASN A 310 -30.22 -14.71 -17.00
CA ASN A 310 -30.35 -14.36 -18.42
C ASN A 310 -30.03 -12.88 -18.65
N SER A 311 -30.43 -12.00 -17.74
CA SER A 311 -30.10 -10.58 -17.76
C SER A 311 -28.58 -10.36 -17.66
N PHE A 312 -27.89 -11.13 -16.81
CA PHE A 312 -26.43 -11.12 -16.75
C PHE A 312 -25.81 -11.56 -18.08
N ILE A 313 -26.23 -12.71 -18.63
CA ILE A 313 -25.72 -13.25 -19.89
C ILE A 313 -25.93 -12.26 -21.04
N GLN A 314 -27.11 -11.63 -21.12
CA GLN A 314 -27.40 -10.64 -22.15
C GLN A 314 -26.48 -9.41 -22.06
N GLN A 315 -26.14 -8.97 -20.84
CA GLN A 315 -25.26 -7.81 -20.64
C GLN A 315 -23.79 -8.14 -20.86
N PHE A 316 -23.30 -9.26 -20.31
CA PHE A 316 -21.86 -9.58 -20.27
C PHE A 316 -21.43 -10.64 -21.30
N LYS A 317 -22.37 -11.20 -22.06
CA LYS A 317 -22.15 -12.08 -23.21
C LYS A 317 -21.53 -13.46 -22.91
N PHE A 318 -21.63 -13.95 -21.68
CA PHE A 318 -21.25 -15.32 -21.32
C PHE A 318 -22.09 -15.85 -20.15
N ASP A 319 -22.20 -17.18 -20.02
CA ASP A 319 -22.79 -17.84 -18.85
C ASP A 319 -21.71 -18.13 -17.79
N PRO A 320 -21.75 -17.46 -16.63
CA PRO A 320 -20.76 -17.64 -15.58
C PRO A 320 -20.81 -19.05 -14.95
N GLU A 321 -21.94 -19.75 -15.02
CA GLU A 321 -22.08 -21.10 -14.46
C GLU A 321 -21.37 -22.17 -15.30
N LEU A 322 -21.07 -21.86 -16.56
CA LEU A 322 -20.33 -22.75 -17.47
C LEU A 322 -18.81 -22.58 -17.38
N ILE A 323 -18.32 -21.61 -16.60
CA ILE A 323 -16.88 -21.40 -16.41
C ILE A 323 -16.24 -22.61 -15.75
N ARG A 324 -15.12 -23.04 -16.34
CA ARG A 324 -14.25 -24.13 -15.89
C ARG A 324 -12.80 -23.65 -15.81
N TRP A 325 -11.97 -24.45 -15.16
CA TRP A 325 -10.54 -24.20 -15.00
C TRP A 325 -9.78 -24.03 -16.34
N ASP A 326 -10.32 -24.56 -17.45
CA ASP A 326 -9.80 -24.54 -18.81
C ASP A 326 -10.53 -23.57 -19.76
N SER A 327 -11.44 -22.73 -19.25
CA SER A 327 -12.16 -21.74 -20.07
C SER A 327 -11.25 -20.61 -20.58
N GLU A 328 -11.65 -19.99 -21.69
CA GLU A 328 -10.91 -18.86 -22.26
C GLU A 328 -10.92 -17.65 -21.32
N SER A 329 -9.73 -17.11 -21.01
CA SER A 329 -9.58 -15.95 -20.11
C SER A 329 -10.23 -14.67 -20.66
N GLU A 330 -10.43 -14.60 -21.98
CA GLU A 330 -11.09 -13.49 -22.69
C GLU A 330 -12.53 -13.24 -22.21
N LEU A 331 -13.20 -14.30 -21.72
CA LEU A 331 -14.56 -14.20 -21.15
C LEU A 331 -14.64 -13.24 -19.96
N MET A 332 -13.51 -12.99 -19.26
CA MET A 332 -13.47 -12.11 -18.09
C MET A 332 -13.29 -10.63 -18.45
N LYS A 333 -12.93 -10.30 -19.70
CA LYS A 333 -12.69 -8.91 -20.12
C LYS A 333 -13.86 -7.97 -19.85
N PRO A 334 -15.13 -8.33 -20.14
CA PRO A 334 -16.27 -7.46 -19.82
C PRO A 334 -16.41 -7.18 -18.32
N LEU A 335 -15.96 -8.10 -17.45
CA LEU A 335 -16.00 -7.90 -16.01
C LEU A 335 -14.88 -6.97 -15.54
N THR A 336 -13.64 -7.19 -16.00
CA THR A 336 -12.49 -6.35 -15.62
C THR A 336 -12.63 -4.91 -16.13
N GLN A 337 -13.27 -4.71 -17.29
CA GLN A 337 -13.54 -3.39 -17.86
C GLN A 337 -14.43 -2.51 -16.97
N MET A 338 -15.24 -3.09 -16.08
CA MET A 338 -16.10 -2.32 -15.18
C MET A 338 -15.32 -1.42 -14.22
N THR A 339 -14.04 -1.70 -13.97
CA THR A 339 -13.18 -0.85 -13.11
C THR A 339 -13.02 0.56 -13.66
N SER A 340 -13.17 0.74 -14.98
CA SER A 340 -13.08 2.03 -15.66
C SER A 340 -14.18 3.02 -15.25
N TYR A 341 -15.27 2.52 -14.66
CA TYR A 341 -16.37 3.34 -14.17
C TYR A 341 -16.11 3.95 -12.77
N ASN A 342 -15.01 3.60 -12.09
CA ASN A 342 -14.55 4.37 -10.93
C ASN A 342 -13.84 5.67 -11.39
N LYS A 343 -14.61 6.56 -11.99
CA LYS A 343 -14.13 7.75 -12.69
C LYS A 343 -15.13 8.89 -12.56
N PHE A 344 -14.70 9.98 -11.92
CA PHE A 344 -15.52 11.15 -11.63
C PHE A 344 -14.87 12.44 -12.15
N ALA A 345 -15.70 13.34 -12.63
CA ALA A 345 -15.27 14.64 -13.16
C ALA A 345 -14.56 15.51 -12.10
N VAL A 346 -13.78 16.48 -12.58
CA VAL A 346 -13.07 17.46 -11.75
C VAL A 346 -13.68 18.85 -11.89
N ALA A 347 -13.70 19.62 -10.79
CA ALA A 347 -14.01 21.04 -10.76
C ALA A 347 -12.86 21.84 -10.15
N ALA A 348 -12.79 23.15 -10.44
CA ALA A 348 -11.75 24.02 -9.91
C ALA A 348 -11.76 24.07 -8.37
N SER A 349 -12.94 23.91 -7.75
CA SER A 349 -13.12 23.86 -6.29
C SER A 349 -12.48 22.63 -5.63
N ASP A 350 -12.24 21.55 -6.39
CA ASP A 350 -11.73 20.29 -5.84
C ASP A 350 -10.21 20.35 -5.57
N PHE A 351 -9.51 21.30 -6.21
CA PHE A 351 -8.06 21.44 -6.14
C PHE A 351 -7.67 22.35 -4.97
N SER A 352 -7.31 21.72 -3.86
CA SER A 352 -6.81 22.38 -2.66
C SER A 352 -5.82 21.48 -1.92
N GLY A 353 -4.89 22.08 -1.19
CA GLY A 353 -3.95 21.37 -0.33
C GLY A 353 -2.87 20.63 -1.11
N ALA A 354 -2.15 19.76 -0.41
CA ALA A 354 -1.05 18.98 -0.98
C ALA A 354 -1.53 17.62 -1.51
N TRP A 355 -0.99 17.23 -2.67
CA TRP A 355 -1.27 15.98 -3.37
C TRP A 355 0.04 15.35 -3.79
N THR A 356 0.26 14.09 -3.42
CA THR A 356 1.53 13.39 -3.67
C THR A 356 1.33 12.11 -4.46
N SER A 357 2.29 11.83 -5.33
CA SER A 357 2.46 10.55 -6.01
C SER A 357 3.88 10.06 -5.77
N ASP A 358 3.99 8.88 -5.19
CA ASP A 358 5.27 8.25 -4.87
C ASP A 358 5.46 7.03 -5.77
N PHE A 359 6.61 6.95 -6.42
CA PHE A 359 7.02 5.81 -7.23
C PHE A 359 8.38 5.30 -6.78
N THR A 360 8.56 3.99 -6.79
CA THR A 360 9.86 3.36 -6.57
C THR A 360 9.95 2.12 -7.46
N GLY A 361 11.05 2.01 -8.20
CA GLY A 361 11.39 0.89 -9.05
C GLY A 361 12.86 0.54 -8.91
N VAL A 362 13.17 -0.75 -8.92
CA VAL A 362 14.52 -1.29 -8.74
C VAL A 362 14.82 -2.23 -9.90
N GLN A 363 16.00 -2.10 -10.50
CA GLN A 363 16.44 -2.95 -11.61
C GLN A 363 17.86 -3.44 -11.34
N GLN A 364 18.02 -4.75 -11.14
CA GLN A 364 19.32 -5.39 -10.98
C GLN A 364 19.94 -5.72 -12.34
N LEU A 365 21.25 -5.48 -12.49
CA LEU A 365 22.03 -5.78 -13.68
C LEU A 365 23.01 -6.91 -13.39
N TYR A 366 23.09 -7.86 -14.32
CA TYR A 366 24.02 -8.99 -14.25
C TYR A 366 24.80 -9.08 -15.55
N ASN A 367 26.06 -9.48 -15.45
CA ASN A 367 26.86 -9.76 -16.63
C ASN A 367 26.32 -11.03 -17.31
N VAL A 368 25.86 -10.88 -18.55
CA VAL A 368 25.22 -11.96 -19.32
C VAL A 368 26.11 -13.19 -19.55
N TYR A 369 27.44 -13.03 -19.50
CA TYR A 369 28.39 -14.12 -19.77
C TYR A 369 28.87 -14.82 -18.50
N THR A 370 28.94 -14.12 -17.37
CA THR A 370 29.48 -14.69 -16.12
C THR A 370 28.43 -14.92 -15.05
N GLY A 371 27.20 -14.40 -15.21
CA GLY A 371 26.16 -14.42 -14.18
C GLY A 371 26.47 -13.54 -12.97
N ASN A 372 27.63 -12.88 -12.94
CA ASN A 372 28.04 -12.03 -11.83
C ASN A 372 27.21 -10.75 -11.79
N TYR A 373 26.89 -10.32 -10.58
CA TYR A 373 26.25 -9.03 -10.33
C TYR A 373 27.08 -7.88 -10.92
N ALA A 374 26.42 -7.00 -11.68
CA ALA A 374 27.03 -5.86 -12.37
C ALA A 374 26.51 -4.50 -11.85
N GLY A 375 25.75 -4.52 -10.75
CA GLY A 375 25.18 -3.34 -10.10
C GLY A 375 23.65 -3.32 -10.08
N MET A 376 23.07 -2.41 -9.31
CA MET A 376 21.63 -2.20 -9.21
C MET A 376 21.31 -0.75 -9.53
N ASN A 377 20.33 -0.52 -10.38
CA ASN A 377 19.74 0.78 -10.63
C ASN A 377 18.49 0.96 -9.78
N ILE A 378 18.41 2.08 -9.08
CA ILE A 378 17.20 2.51 -8.37
C ILE A 378 16.62 3.69 -9.13
N ASN A 379 15.30 3.66 -9.35
CA ASN A 379 14.51 4.77 -9.86
C ASN A 379 13.40 5.06 -8.85
N GLN A 380 13.58 6.09 -8.04
CA GLN A 380 12.57 6.57 -7.10
C GLN A 380 12.14 7.97 -7.50
N SER A 381 10.84 8.25 -7.43
CA SER A 381 10.36 9.62 -7.61
C SER A 381 9.23 9.95 -6.66
N ASN A 382 9.17 11.22 -6.28
CA ASN A 382 8.06 11.82 -5.55
C ASN A 382 7.62 13.06 -6.33
N GLN A 383 6.37 13.08 -6.73
CA GLN A 383 5.76 14.22 -7.38
C GLN A 383 4.72 14.82 -6.45
N GLU A 384 4.80 16.14 -6.25
CA GLU A 384 3.95 16.87 -5.31
C GLU A 384 3.33 18.09 -6.00
N PHE A 385 2.02 18.25 -5.82
CA PHE A 385 1.30 19.49 -6.08
C PHE A 385 0.81 20.07 -4.77
N VAL A 386 0.96 21.38 -4.58
CA VAL A 386 0.32 22.14 -3.50
C VAL A 386 -0.58 23.19 -4.12
N PHE A 387 -1.90 22.97 -4.09
CA PHE A 387 -2.90 23.87 -4.64
C PHE A 387 -3.34 24.92 -3.60
N GLY A 388 -3.24 26.18 -3.98
CA GLY A 388 -3.68 27.34 -3.21
C GLY A 388 -4.90 28.03 -3.83
N SER A 389 -5.25 29.19 -3.27
CA SER A 389 -6.40 30.00 -3.72
C SER A 389 -6.23 30.51 -5.15
N GLY A 390 -7.35 30.67 -5.87
CA GLY A 390 -7.35 31.27 -7.21
C GLY A 390 -6.68 30.42 -8.30
N GLY A 391 -6.52 29.12 -8.04
CA GLY A 391 -5.87 28.17 -8.94
C GLY A 391 -4.34 28.23 -8.92
N LEU A 392 -3.73 28.96 -7.99
CA LEU A 392 -2.27 28.94 -7.83
C LEU A 392 -1.81 27.54 -7.39
N TYR A 393 -0.67 27.09 -7.88
CA TYR A 393 -0.04 25.87 -7.40
C TYR A 393 1.48 26.01 -7.29
N ASN A 394 2.06 25.24 -6.37
CA ASN A 394 3.46 24.87 -6.40
C ASN A 394 3.57 23.41 -6.84
N TRP A 395 4.53 23.11 -7.69
CA TRP A 395 4.80 21.77 -8.17
C TRP A 395 6.27 21.42 -7.95
N LYS A 396 6.51 20.17 -7.57
CA LYS A 396 7.85 19.63 -7.37
C LYS A 396 7.88 18.18 -7.85
N LEU A 397 8.94 17.84 -8.57
CA LEU A 397 9.32 16.46 -8.82
C LEU A 397 10.72 16.23 -8.25
N LEU A 398 10.79 15.24 -7.37
CA LEU A 398 12.01 14.62 -6.92
C LEU A 398 12.21 13.36 -7.75
N ALA A 399 13.36 13.23 -8.38
CA ALA A 399 13.79 12.01 -9.02
C ALA A 399 15.16 11.61 -8.47
N ILE A 400 15.26 10.37 -8.03
CA ILE A 400 16.48 9.72 -7.63
C ILE A 400 16.70 8.59 -8.62
N ASN A 401 17.76 8.69 -9.41
CA ASN A 401 18.08 7.70 -10.43
C ASN A 401 19.58 7.45 -10.48
N GLY A 402 19.97 6.17 -10.59
CA GLY A 402 21.36 5.79 -10.77
C GLY A 402 21.72 4.46 -10.14
N MET A 403 22.96 4.05 -10.39
CA MET A 403 23.51 2.83 -9.83
C MET A 403 23.75 3.03 -8.33
N VAL A 404 23.43 2.01 -7.52
CA VAL A 404 23.69 2.02 -6.08
C VAL A 404 25.17 2.29 -5.82
N GLY A 405 25.47 3.30 -5.00
CA GLY A 405 26.82 3.85 -4.78
C GLY A 405 27.15 5.12 -5.59
N ASN A 406 26.36 5.45 -6.62
CA ASN A 406 26.49 6.68 -7.42
C ASN A 406 25.11 7.19 -7.90
N MET A 407 24.17 7.31 -6.95
CA MET A 407 22.83 7.81 -7.22
C MET A 407 22.87 9.31 -7.49
N LYS A 408 22.12 9.76 -8.51
CA LYS A 408 21.95 11.19 -8.80
C LYS A 408 20.61 11.66 -8.27
N TYR A 409 20.64 12.79 -7.58
CA TYR A 409 19.46 13.48 -7.09
C TYR A 409 19.14 14.64 -8.03
N ASN A 410 17.98 14.59 -8.66
CA ASN A 410 17.44 15.68 -9.45
C ASN A 410 16.16 16.17 -8.81
N GLN A 411 16.07 17.48 -8.63
CA GLN A 411 14.87 18.17 -8.20
C GLN A 411 14.53 19.22 -9.23
N VAL A 412 13.29 19.19 -9.70
CA VAL A 412 12.72 20.26 -10.51
C VAL A 412 11.50 20.81 -9.78
N LYS A 413 11.31 22.13 -9.92
CA LYS A 413 10.21 22.86 -9.31
C LYS A 413 9.63 23.80 -10.35
N SER A 414 8.33 23.99 -10.28
CA SER A 414 7.65 25.07 -10.97
C SER A 414 6.51 25.57 -10.11
N ASN A 415 6.00 26.74 -10.45
CA ASN A 415 4.79 27.26 -9.86
C ASN A 415 3.99 27.94 -10.97
N GLY A 416 2.69 28.07 -10.75
CA GLY A 416 1.85 28.63 -11.79
C GLY A 416 0.39 28.68 -11.42
N LYS A 417 -0.43 28.81 -12.44
CA LYS A 417 -1.87 28.81 -12.35
C LYS A 417 -2.44 27.59 -13.06
N MET A 418 -3.27 26.85 -12.36
CA MET A 418 -4.08 25.76 -12.86
C MET A 418 -5.47 26.28 -13.25
N SER A 419 -5.97 25.84 -14.39
CA SER A 419 -7.35 26.05 -14.83
C SER A 419 -7.99 24.74 -15.24
N VAL A 420 -9.23 24.50 -14.83
CA VAL A 420 -10.05 23.41 -15.36
C VAL A 420 -10.60 23.85 -16.71
N LEU A 421 -10.25 23.13 -17.79
CA LEU A 421 -10.69 23.46 -19.14
C LEU A 421 -12.10 22.91 -19.42
N ASN A 422 -12.37 21.73 -18.89
CA ASN A 422 -13.65 21.04 -18.88
C ASN A 422 -13.61 19.98 -17.76
N ASN A 423 -14.71 19.24 -17.59
CA ASN A 423 -14.86 18.23 -16.54
C ASN A 423 -13.81 17.10 -16.54
N TRP A 424 -13.01 16.97 -17.60
CA TRP A 424 -12.04 15.88 -17.79
C TRP A 424 -10.63 16.35 -18.13
N GLN A 425 -10.38 17.66 -18.11
CA GLN A 425 -9.08 18.23 -18.46
C GLN A 425 -8.73 19.44 -17.60
N VAL A 426 -7.47 19.46 -17.18
CA VAL A 426 -6.86 20.60 -16.49
C VAL A 426 -5.66 21.09 -17.28
N LYS A 427 -5.37 22.38 -17.16
CA LYS A 427 -4.18 23.01 -17.73
C LYS A 427 -3.37 23.65 -16.62
N PHE A 428 -2.10 23.32 -16.58
CA PHE A 428 -1.08 23.94 -15.75
C PHE A 428 -0.30 24.93 -16.60
N SER A 429 -0.11 26.16 -16.12
CA SER A 429 0.62 27.18 -16.86
C SER A 429 2.11 26.88 -17.01
N ASP A 430 2.69 26.15 -16.05
CA ASP A 430 4.12 25.82 -16.02
C ASP A 430 4.42 24.52 -15.26
N ILE A 431 4.76 23.47 -16.00
CA ILE A 431 5.38 22.24 -15.49
C ILE A 431 6.70 22.09 -16.24
N GLU A 432 7.82 22.18 -15.51
CA GLU A 432 9.18 22.08 -16.07
C GLU A 432 9.48 23.12 -17.17
N GLY A 433 8.99 24.35 -16.99
CA GLY A 433 9.22 25.48 -17.89
C GLY A 433 8.25 25.60 -19.06
N LYS A 434 7.19 24.77 -19.10
CA LYS A 434 6.23 24.73 -20.21
C LYS A 434 4.80 24.54 -19.73
N PRO A 435 3.79 25.12 -20.42
CA PRO A 435 2.40 24.83 -20.13
C PRO A 435 2.09 23.36 -20.45
N LYS A 436 1.32 22.71 -19.57
CA LYS A 436 0.95 21.29 -19.70
C LYS A 436 -0.55 21.11 -19.54
N THR A 437 -1.19 20.42 -20.48
CA THR A 437 -2.60 20.03 -20.39
C THR A 437 -2.66 18.54 -20.03
N CYS A 438 -3.46 18.20 -19.03
CA CYS A 438 -3.65 16.83 -18.58
C CYS A 438 -5.11 16.40 -18.69
N HIS A 439 -5.35 15.15 -19.10
CA HIS A 439 -6.57 14.45 -18.75
C HIS A 439 -6.60 14.26 -17.23
N ALA A 440 -7.75 14.53 -16.63
CA ALA A 440 -7.92 14.53 -15.20
C ALA A 440 -9.26 13.90 -14.80
N PHE A 441 -9.23 13.06 -13.77
CA PHE A 441 -10.43 12.55 -13.11
C PHE A 441 -10.12 12.12 -11.68
N PHE A 442 -11.15 12.00 -10.85
CA PHE A 442 -11.05 11.37 -9.55
C PHE A 442 -11.48 9.90 -9.61
N SER A 443 -10.71 9.01 -8.98
CA SER A 443 -11.19 7.68 -8.58
C SER A 443 -11.41 7.66 -7.07
N CYS A 444 -12.33 6.82 -6.60
CA CYS A 444 -12.74 6.77 -5.21
C CYS A 444 -12.22 5.51 -4.51
N ILE A 445 -11.83 5.68 -3.25
CA ILE A 445 -11.59 4.62 -2.27
C ILE A 445 -12.29 5.00 -0.97
N LYS A 446 -12.31 4.09 0.02
CA LYS A 446 -12.99 4.38 1.30
C LYS A 446 -12.39 5.63 1.97
N GLY A 447 -13.20 6.68 2.08
CA GLY A 447 -12.86 7.91 2.78
C GLY A 447 -11.86 8.82 2.07
N ALA A 448 -11.56 8.60 0.78
CA ALA A 448 -10.68 9.47 -0.01
C ALA A 448 -10.96 9.40 -1.52
N ARG A 449 -10.58 10.46 -2.23
CA ARG A 449 -10.46 10.48 -3.69
C ARG A 449 -8.99 10.54 -4.11
N LEU A 450 -8.68 9.85 -5.18
CA LEU A 450 -7.38 9.82 -5.83
C LEU A 450 -7.46 10.64 -7.11
N LEU A 451 -6.57 11.61 -7.28
CA LEU A 451 -6.48 12.42 -8.48
C LEU A 451 -5.65 11.66 -9.52
N ASN A 452 -6.22 11.40 -10.69
CA ASN A 452 -5.56 10.72 -11.79
C ASN A 452 -5.21 11.78 -12.85
N LEU A 453 -3.92 11.93 -13.19
CA LEU A 453 -3.45 12.85 -14.23
C LEU A 453 -2.69 12.10 -15.32
N LEU A 454 -2.99 12.41 -16.58
CA LEU A 454 -2.25 11.92 -17.75
C LEU A 454 -1.98 13.09 -18.70
N ASP A 455 -0.74 13.26 -19.15
CA ASP A 455 -0.40 14.29 -20.13
C ASP A 455 -1.19 14.07 -21.44
N ALA A 456 -1.97 15.08 -21.84
CA ALA A 456 -2.83 15.00 -23.02
C ALA A 456 -2.04 15.12 -24.34
N GLN A 457 -0.83 15.70 -24.32
CA GLN A 457 0.03 15.81 -25.51
C GLN A 457 0.85 14.55 -25.75
N TYR A 458 1.17 13.83 -24.67
CA TYR A 458 1.94 12.58 -24.72
C TYR A 458 1.19 11.46 -23.99
N PRO A 459 0.01 11.04 -24.46
CA PRO A 459 -0.79 10.02 -23.78
C PRO A 459 -0.19 8.62 -23.93
N GLY A 460 1.05 8.47 -24.43
CA GLY A 460 1.56 7.27 -25.11
C GLY A 460 1.36 5.94 -24.38
N SER A 461 1.43 5.90 -23.05
CA SER A 461 1.18 4.67 -22.28
C SER A 461 -0.28 4.49 -21.83
N GLY A 462 -1.09 5.56 -21.85
CA GLY A 462 -2.42 5.61 -21.25
C GLY A 462 -2.40 5.53 -19.71
N ILE A 463 -1.22 5.50 -19.09
CA ILE A 463 -1.05 5.28 -17.65
C ILE A 463 -1.18 6.62 -16.92
N TYR A 464 -2.20 6.74 -16.09
CA TYR A 464 -2.38 7.91 -15.23
C TYR A 464 -1.41 7.87 -14.05
N THR A 465 -0.81 9.01 -13.74
CA THR A 465 -0.15 9.22 -12.46
C THR A 465 -1.23 9.48 -11.41
N ILE A 466 -1.19 8.70 -10.32
CA ILE A 466 -2.21 8.72 -9.27
C ILE A 466 -1.67 9.49 -8.07
N PHE A 467 -2.41 10.49 -7.62
CA PHE A 467 -2.07 11.32 -6.47
C PHE A 467 -3.06 11.13 -5.33
N GLY A 468 -2.53 10.93 -4.12
CA GLY A 468 -3.30 10.97 -2.87
C GLY A 468 -3.22 12.35 -2.25
N LYS A 469 -4.33 12.82 -1.66
CA LYS A 469 -4.34 14.07 -0.89
C LYS A 469 -3.65 13.84 0.47
N VAL A 470 -2.69 14.71 0.81
CA VAL A 470 -2.05 14.72 2.13
C VAL A 470 -3.06 15.29 3.13
N LYS A 471 -3.31 14.55 4.22
CA LYS A 471 -4.20 14.97 5.31
C LYS A 471 -3.48 15.81 6.35
#